data_AF-A0A077DC05-F1
#
_entry.id   AF-A0A077DC05-F1
#
_cell.length_a   1.000
_cell.length_b   1.000
_cell.length_c   1.000
_cell.angle_alpha   90.00
_cell.angle_beta   90.00
_cell.angle_gamma   90.00
#
_symmetry.space_group_name_H-M   'P 1'
#
loop_
_entity.id
_entity.type
_entity.pdbx_description
1 polymer ?
#
loop_
_entity_poly.entity_id
_entity_poly.type
_entity_poly.pdbx_seq_one_letter_code
_entity_poly.pdbx_strand_id
1 'polypeptide(L)' 'MIKQLYPLPDVGLRKQKTKSGIYLYKRGKCYRDENKKVKRTNDTLIGKLDEETGFLIPNKNYFVIFDKPMPKTNKL' A
#
# COMPACT_ATOMS: atom_id res chain seq x y z
N MET A 1 14.82 -15.47 3.85
CA MET A 1 13.72 -14.61 4.33
C MET A 1 12.40 -15.19 3.85
N ILE A 2 11.47 -15.48 4.76
CA ILE A 2 10.13 -15.95 4.38
C ILE A 2 9.37 -14.73 3.84
N LYS A 3 8.96 -14.76 2.56
CA LYS A 3 8.07 -13.76 1.99
C LYS A 3 6.71 -13.89 2.69
N GLN A 4 6.28 -12.84 3.39
CA GLN A 4 4.94 -12.82 3.96
C GLN A 4 3.99 -12.18 2.94
N LEU A 5 3.04 -12.97 2.47
CA LEU A 5 2.04 -12.58 1.48
C LEU A 5 0.73 -12.24 2.18
N TYR A 6 0.14 -11.11 1.80
CA TYR A 6 -1.11 -10.61 2.37
C TYR A 6 -2.14 -10.36 1.28
N PRO A 7 -3.44 -10.58 1.54
CA PRO A 7 -4.46 -10.28 0.56
C PRO A 7 -4.44 -8.79 0.21
N LEU A 8 -4.79 -8.49 -1.06
CA LEU A 8 -4.93 -7.13 -1.52
C LEU A 8 -6.09 -6.44 -0.76
N PRO A 9 -5.92 -5.19 -0.31
CA PRO A 9 -7.03 -4.43 0.24
C PRO A 9 -8.16 -4.23 -0.77
N ASP A 10 -9.41 -4.33 -0.31
CA ASP A 10 -10.62 -4.07 -1.11
C ASP A 10 -10.88 -2.58 -1.39
N VAL A 11 -10.02 -1.69 -0.88
CA VAL A 11 -10.14 -0.24 -1.06
C VAL A 11 -9.36 0.26 -2.27
N GLY A 12 -9.71 1.45 -2.78
CA GLY A 12 -9.04 2.05 -3.94
C GLY A 12 -7.51 2.09 -3.86
N LEU A 13 -6.89 1.15 -4.57
CA LEU A 13 -5.45 1.07 -4.80
C LEU A 13 -5.08 1.70 -6.14
N ARG A 14 -3.87 2.26 -6.22
CA ARG A 14 -3.22 2.62 -7.47
C ARG A 14 -2.09 1.64 -7.72
N LYS A 15 -2.10 0.99 -8.88
CA LYS A 15 -1.00 0.16 -9.37
C LYS A 15 -0.04 1.03 -10.16
N GLN A 16 1.25 0.87 -9.93
CA GLN A 16 2.31 1.51 -10.71
C GLN A 16 3.28 0.44 -11.21
N LYS A 17 3.25 0.18 -12.51
CA LYS A 17 4.17 -0.76 -13.15
C LYS A 17 5.51 -0.08 -13.40
N THR A 18 6.59 -0.76 -13.04
CA THR A 18 7.97 -0.34 -13.27
C THR A 18 8.75 -1.49 -13.88
N LYS A 19 10.01 -1.25 -14.30
CA LYS A 19 10.91 -2.34 -14.76
C LYS A 19 11.13 -3.41 -13.69
N SER A 20 11.04 -3.04 -12.41
CA SER A 20 11.28 -3.92 -11.27
C SER A 20 10.00 -4.62 -10.76
N GLY A 21 8.86 -4.43 -11.44
CA GLY A 21 7.57 -5.03 -11.10
C GLY A 21 6.47 -4.02 -10.77
N ILE A 22 5.36 -4.51 -10.22
CA ILE A 22 4.16 -3.71 -9.92
C ILE A 22 4.13 -3.28 -8.45
N TYR A 23 4.12 -1.98 -8.21
CA TYR A 23 4.00 -1.38 -6.89
C TYR A 23 2.57 -0.94 -6.59
N LEU A 24 2.16 -1.09 -5.34
CA LEU A 24 0.80 -0.81 -4.87
C LEU A 24 0.79 0.37 -3.91
N TYR A 25 -0.08 1.33 -4.20
CA TYR A 25 -0.24 2.55 -3.43
C TYR A 25 -1.68 2.66 -2.92
N LYS A 26 -1.85 3.06 -1.66
CA LYS A 26 -3.13 3.52 -1.15
C LYS A 26 -3.40 4.90 -1.72
N ARG A 27 -4.55 5.08 -2.39
CA ARG A 27 -4.96 6.41 -2.87
C ARG A 27 -5.16 7.37 -1.71
N GLY A 28 -4.60 8.57 -1.85
CA GLY A 28 -4.81 9.66 -0.91
C GLY A 28 -6.26 10.12 -0.85
N LYS A 29 -6.62 10.82 0.22
CA LYS A 29 -7.97 11.37 0.42
C LYS A 29 -8.15 12.62 -0.45
N CYS A 30 -9.34 12.79 -0.99
CA CYS A 30 -9.78 14.04 -1.61
C CYS A 30 -10.69 14.78 -0.64
N TYR A 31 -10.48 16.08 -0.48
CA TYR A 31 -11.32 16.95 0.33
C TYR A 31 -11.39 18.34 -0.33
N ARG A 32 -12.35 19.16 0.08
CA ARG A 32 -12.39 20.57 -0.30
C ARG A 32 -11.72 21.39 0.79
N ASP A 33 -10.86 22.32 0.39
CA ASP A 33 -10.31 23.30 1.32
C ASP A 33 -11.31 24.41 1.63
N GLU A 34 -10.91 25.35 2.51
CA GLU A 34 -11.71 26.50 2.94
C GLU A 34 -12.20 27.36 1.76
N ASN A 35 -11.47 27.35 0.64
CA ASN A 35 -11.80 28.07 -0.59
C ASN A 35 -12.62 27.23 -1.58
N LYS A 36 -13.19 26.10 -1.13
CA LYS A 36 -13.94 25.13 -1.92
C LYS A 36 -13.13 24.48 -3.07
N LYS A 37 -11.80 24.61 -3.07
CA LYS A 37 -10.94 23.97 -4.07
C LYS A 37 -10.68 22.52 -3.66
N VAL A 38 -10.70 21.61 -4.63
CA VAL A 38 -10.41 20.20 -4.38
C VAL A 38 -8.90 20.05 -4.13
N LYS A 39 -8.55 19.56 -2.94
CA LYS A 39 -7.20 19.10 -2.61
C LYS A 39 -7.20 17.58 -2.48
N ARG A 40 -6.11 16.97 -2.94
CA ARG A 40 -5.87 15.54 -2.83
C ARG A 40 -4.55 15.30 -2.12
N THR A 41 -4.56 14.45 -1.10
CA THR A 41 -3.30 14.03 -0.45
C THR A 41 -2.52 13.09 -1.37
N ASN A 42 -1.21 13.02 -1.16
CA ASN A 42 -0.37 12.09 -1.90
C ASN A 42 -0.79 10.64 -1.68
N ASP A 43 -0.62 9.82 -2.73
CA ASP A 43 -0.78 8.37 -2.63
C ASP A 43 0.39 7.78 -1.82
N THR A 44 0.13 6.78 -0.98
CA THR A 44 1.15 6.19 -0.09
C THR A 44 1.51 4.78 -0.53
N LEU A 45 2.80 4.49 -0.74
CA LEU A 45 3.27 3.15 -1.10
C LEU A 45 3.02 2.18 0.06
N ILE A 46 2.27 1.11 -0.20
CA ILE A 46 1.95 0.06 0.79
C ILE A 46 2.71 -1.25 0.54
N GLY A 47 3.33 -1.41 -0.63
CA GLY A 47 4.14 -2.58 -0.94
C GLY A 47 4.20 -2.90 -2.42
N LYS A 48 4.56 -4.14 -2.72
CA LYS A 48 4.71 -4.66 -4.09
C LYS A 48 3.73 -5.80 -4.33
N LEU A 49 3.16 -5.87 -5.53
CA LEU A 49 2.38 -7.03 -5.96
C LEU A 49 3.35 -8.17 -6.27
N ASP A 50 3.10 -9.33 -5.69
CA ASP A 50 3.69 -10.59 -6.12
C ASP A 50 2.90 -11.09 -7.33
N GLU A 51 3.50 -11.07 -8.51
CA GLU A 51 2.80 -11.33 -9.78
C GLU A 51 2.47 -12.82 -9.96
N GLU A 52 3.20 -13.71 -9.29
CA GLU A 52 2.96 -15.17 -9.31
C GLU A 52 1.70 -15.54 -8.52
N THR A 53 1.57 -15.01 -7.31
CA THR A 53 0.46 -15.37 -6.41
C THR A 53 -0.71 -14.39 -6.47
N GLY A 54 -0.50 -13.16 -6.94
CA GLY A 54 -1.47 -12.07 -6.90
C GLY A 54 -1.61 -11.39 -5.53
N PHE A 55 -0.76 -11.75 -4.57
CA PHE A 55 -0.80 -11.20 -3.21
C PHE A 55 0.09 -9.95 -3.05
N LEU A 56 -0.15 -9.19 -1.99
CA LEU A 56 0.68 -8.08 -1.57
C LEU A 56 1.88 -8.59 -0.78
N ILE A 57 3.07 -8.11 -1.13
CA ILE A 57 4.26 -8.08 -0.29
C ILE A 57 4.26 -6.72 0.43
N PRO A 58 3.79 -6.65 1.69
CA PRO A 58 3.55 -5.38 2.36
C PRO A 58 4.84 -4.73 2.88
N ASN A 59 4.80 -3.40 3.01
CA ASN A 59 5.77 -2.64 3.80
C ASN A 59 5.12 -2.15 5.12
N LYS A 60 5.86 -1.39 5.93
CA LYS A 60 5.37 -0.82 7.20
C LYS A 60 4.05 -0.04 7.05
N ASN A 61 3.88 0.70 5.94
CA ASN A 61 2.70 1.54 5.73
C ASN A 61 1.43 0.72 5.56
N TYR A 62 1.50 -0.50 5.02
CA TYR A 62 0.32 -1.38 4.96
C TYR A 62 -0.24 -1.63 6.36
N PHE A 63 0.63 -2.01 7.30
CA PHE A 63 0.21 -2.29 8.68
C PHE A 63 -0.34 -1.06 9.37
N VAL A 64 0.30 0.10 9.20
CA VAL A 64 -0.14 1.36 9.80
C VAL A 64 -1.47 1.86 9.20
N ILE A 65 -1.63 1.82 7.87
CA ILE A 65 -2.82 2.37 7.20
C ILE A 65 -4.06 1.51 7.43
N PHE A 66 -3.88 0.19 7.49
CA PHE A 66 -4.98 -0.76 7.64
C PHE A 66 -5.15 -1.25 9.08
N ASP A 67 -4.46 -0.64 10.04
CA ASP A 67 -4.48 -0.97 11.47
C ASP A 67 -4.33 -2.48 11.72
N LYS A 68 -3.32 -3.08 11.06
CA LYS A 68 -3.01 -4.52 11.17
C LYS A 68 -1.78 -4.72 12.05
N PRO A 69 -1.74 -5.79 12.86
CA PRO A 69 -0.57 -6.10 13.66
C PRO A 69 0.64 -6.33 12.75
N MET A 70 1.70 -5.54 12.93
CA MET A 70 2.94 -5.74 12.21
C MET A 70 3.67 -6.95 12.80
N PRO A 71 4.03 -7.96 12.00
CA PRO A 71 4.78 -9.10 12.48
C PRO A 71 6.14 -8.63 12.96
N LYS A 72 6.53 -9.06 14.16
CA LYS A 72 7.86 -8.78 14.70
C LYS A 72 8.87 -9.49 13.80
N THR A 73 9.63 -8.71 13.03
CA THR A 73 10.79 -9.24 12.34
C THR A 73 11.80 -9.62 13.42
N ASN A 74 11.86 -10.90 13.78
CA ASN A 74 12.99 -11.40 14.54
C ASN A 74 14.24 -11.17 13.69
N LYS A 75 15.01 -10.15 14.05
CA LYS A 75 16.40 -10.06 13.62
C LYS A 75 17.09 -11.22 14.34
N LEU A 76 17.30 -12.32 13.61
CA LEU A 76 18.30 -13.32 13.97
C LEU A 76 19.69 -12.67 13.86
#